data_AF-A0A830CR60-F1
#
_entry.id   AF-A0A830CR60-F1
#
_cell.length_a   1.000
_cell.length_b   1.000
_cell.length_c   1.000
_cell.angle_alpha   90.00
_cell.angle_beta   90.00
_cell.angle_gamma   90.00
#
_symmetry.space_group_name_H-M   'P 1'
#
loop_
_entity.id
_entity.type
_entity.pdbx_description
1 polymer ?
#
loop_
_entity_poly.entity_id
_entity_poly.type
_entity_poly.pdbx_seq_one_letter_code
_entity_poly.pdbx_strand_id
1 'polypeptide(L)'
;LDTTFFQLQDEGKAPYLYVELDFKEVTSKKAALIENSVQLRSKVVEAASISQGKNTLIGKRTCLIFVKLTSIPQSIGYANLANLDPQYGLFIIAECVLIYLDPESSRAIVGWASRTFPTAVFFLYEQIHPDDAFGQQMIRNLEERGCALLGIYDTPTLNAKERIFPDQGW
;
A
#
# COMPACT_ATOMS: atom_id res chain seq x y z
N LEU A 1 -8.45 6.36 6.34
CA LEU A 1 -7.39 5.52 6.93
C LEU A 1 -7.95 4.13 7.01
N ASP A 2 -7.27 3.15 6.41
CA ASP A 2 -7.68 1.74 6.47
C ASP A 2 -7.82 1.25 7.92
N THR A 3 -8.73 0.32 8.17
CA THR A 3 -8.93 -0.30 9.49
C THR A 3 -8.92 -1.82 9.43
N THR A 4 -8.59 -2.39 8.26
CA THR A 4 -8.70 -3.83 7.98
C THR A 4 -7.93 -4.68 8.98
N PHE A 5 -6.72 -4.28 9.40
CA PHE A 5 -5.97 -4.98 10.46
C PHE A 5 -6.80 -5.18 11.74
N PHE A 6 -7.44 -4.12 12.23
CA PHE A 6 -8.19 -4.15 13.48
C PHE A 6 -9.45 -5.02 13.37
N GLN A 7 -10.09 -5.01 12.19
CA GLN A 7 -11.25 -5.86 11.89
C GLN A 7 -10.84 -7.34 11.85
N LEU A 8 -9.78 -7.67 11.11
CA LEU A 8 -9.24 -9.03 11.04
C LEU A 8 -8.77 -9.53 12.41
N GLN A 9 -8.23 -8.65 13.25
CA GLN A 9 -7.87 -9.00 14.63
C GLN A 9 -9.09 -9.32 15.50
N ASP A 10 -10.17 -8.56 15.39
CA ASP A 10 -11.43 -8.85 16.10
C ASP A 10 -12.07 -10.15 15.63
N GLU A 11 -11.94 -10.47 14.35
CA GLU A 11 -12.42 -11.74 13.77
C GLU A 11 -11.51 -12.94 14.05
N GLY A 12 -10.34 -12.74 14.67
CA GLY A 12 -9.34 -13.79 14.88
C GLY A 12 -8.68 -14.29 13.59
N LYS A 13 -8.72 -13.50 12.51
CA LYS A 13 -8.17 -13.81 11.17
C LYS A 13 -6.98 -12.92 10.78
N ALA A 14 -6.42 -12.16 11.71
CA ALA A 14 -5.27 -11.31 11.43
C ALA A 14 -4.08 -12.15 10.92
N PRO A 15 -3.36 -11.69 9.88
CA PRO A 15 -2.20 -12.41 9.38
C PRO A 15 -1.07 -12.43 10.42
N TYR A 16 -0.05 -13.23 10.14
CA TYR A 16 1.17 -13.28 10.97
C TYR A 16 1.80 -11.88 11.14
N LEU A 17 1.86 -11.12 10.04
CA LEU A 17 2.32 -9.74 10.00
C LEU A 17 1.46 -8.95 9.02
N TYR A 18 0.97 -7.80 9.45
CA TYR A 18 0.24 -6.82 8.64
C TYR A 18 1.09 -5.56 8.48
N VAL A 19 1.39 -5.16 7.25
CA VAL A 19 2.25 -3.99 6.98
C VAL A 19 1.47 -2.97 6.19
N GLU A 20 1.44 -1.73 6.67
CA GLU A 20 0.88 -0.60 5.93
C GLU A 20 2.00 0.36 5.53
N LEU A 21 1.93 0.79 4.27
CA LEU A 21 2.89 1.69 3.66
C LEU A 21 2.15 2.95 3.22
N ASP A 22 2.56 4.11 3.72
CA ASP A 22 1.99 5.38 3.30
C ASP A 22 3.01 6.52 3.45
N PHE A 23 2.65 7.73 3.04
CA PHE A 23 3.42 8.92 3.34
C PHE A 23 3.47 9.18 4.85
N LYS A 24 4.49 9.96 5.26
CA LYS A 24 4.75 10.27 6.65
C LYS A 24 3.56 10.95 7.31
N GLU A 25 2.91 11.85 6.61
CA GLU A 25 1.78 12.64 7.09
C GLU A 25 0.59 11.74 7.44
N VAL A 26 0.27 10.79 6.56
CA VAL A 26 -0.84 9.83 6.74
C VAL A 26 -0.52 8.84 7.86
N THR A 27 0.68 8.27 7.82
CA THR A 27 1.16 7.32 8.83
C THR A 27 1.23 7.97 10.21
N SER A 28 1.72 9.21 10.32
CA SER A 28 1.81 9.95 11.59
C SER A 28 0.43 10.29 12.15
N LYS A 29 -0.53 10.62 11.29
CA LYS A 29 -1.92 10.83 11.71
C LYS A 29 -2.55 9.55 12.24
N LYS A 30 -2.32 8.42 11.57
CA LYS A 30 -2.80 7.10 12.02
C LYS A 30 -2.15 6.68 13.34
N ALA A 31 -0.85 6.87 13.46
CA ALA A 31 -0.07 6.67 14.67
C ALA A 31 -0.68 7.40 15.87
N ALA A 32 -0.91 8.70 15.74
CA ALA A 32 -1.50 9.52 16.79
C ALA A 32 -2.91 9.05 17.18
N LEU A 33 -3.73 8.61 16.22
CA LEU A 33 -5.07 8.07 16.51
C LEU A 33 -5.01 6.74 17.28
N ILE A 34 -4.06 5.87 16.94
CA ILE A 34 -3.85 4.61 17.67
C ILE A 34 -3.36 4.88 19.08
N GLU A 35 -2.39 5.78 19.27
CA GLU A 35 -1.84 6.12 20.58
C GLU A 35 -2.88 6.71 21.54
N ASN A 36 -3.77 7.56 21.01
CA ASN A 36 -4.79 8.25 21.79
C ASN A 36 -6.08 7.43 22.01
N SER A 37 -6.18 6.24 21.41
CA SER A 37 -7.35 5.35 21.59
C SER A 37 -6.94 4.10 22.35
N VAL A 38 -7.45 3.95 23.57
CA VAL A 38 -7.19 2.77 24.42
C VAL A 38 -7.58 1.46 23.70
N GLN A 39 -8.69 1.47 22.96
CA GLN A 39 -9.19 0.31 22.21
C GLN A 39 -8.28 -0.09 21.04
N LEU A 40 -7.69 0.88 20.34
CA LEU A 40 -6.77 0.59 19.23
C LEU A 40 -5.38 0.24 19.77
N ARG A 41 -4.92 0.94 20.80
CA ARG A 41 -3.64 0.72 21.43
C ARG A 41 -3.54 -0.71 22.01
N SER A 42 -4.57 -1.19 22.70
CA SER A 42 -4.58 -2.55 23.27
C SER A 42 -4.39 -3.64 22.22
N LYS A 43 -4.84 -3.39 20.98
CA LYS A 43 -4.71 -4.30 19.84
C LYS A 43 -3.31 -4.33 19.22
N VAL A 44 -2.50 -3.28 19.42
CA VAL A 44 -1.17 -3.13 18.80
C VAL A 44 0.00 -3.40 19.78
N VAL A 45 -0.20 -3.12 21.07
CA VAL A 45 0.90 -2.82 22.03
C VAL A 45 1.34 -3.98 22.93
N GLU A 46 0.92 -5.24 22.72
CA GLU A 46 1.34 -6.35 23.60
C GLU A 46 2.88 -6.49 23.77
N ALA A 47 3.72 -5.91 22.89
CA ALA A 47 5.17 -5.75 23.11
C ALA A 47 5.81 -4.61 22.27
N ALA A 48 5.11 -3.49 22.04
CA ALA A 48 5.57 -2.47 21.09
C ALA A 48 6.50 -1.42 21.72
N SER A 49 7.70 -1.26 21.18
CA SER A 49 8.51 -0.05 21.34
C SER A 49 8.10 0.95 20.25
N ILE A 50 7.35 1.99 20.64
CA ILE A 50 7.11 3.15 19.78
C ILE A 50 8.44 3.89 19.67
N SER A 51 9.24 3.58 18.66
CA SER A 51 10.46 4.33 18.39
C SER A 51 10.10 5.68 17.75
N GLN A 52 9.80 6.69 18.57
CA GLN A 52 9.77 8.08 18.13
C GLN A 52 11.15 8.44 17.57
N GLY A 53 11.30 8.37 16.24
CA GLY A 53 12.54 8.74 15.52
C GLY A 53 13.00 7.75 14.46
N LYS A 54 12.52 6.49 14.47
CA LYS A 54 12.67 5.57 13.34
C LYS A 54 11.38 5.58 12.52
N ASN A 55 11.48 5.28 11.24
CA ASN A 55 10.41 5.55 10.28
C ASN A 55 9.17 4.63 10.39
N THR A 56 8.82 4.20 11.60
CA THR A 56 8.02 3.00 11.81
C THR A 56 7.33 3.00 13.17
N LEU A 57 6.04 2.65 13.19
CA LEU A 57 5.40 2.09 14.37
C LEU A 57 5.36 0.58 14.25
N ILE A 58 6.02 -0.13 15.17
CA ILE A 58 6.10 -1.59 15.17
C ILE A 58 5.29 -2.14 16.34
N GLY A 59 4.15 -2.73 16.03
CA GLY A 59 3.49 -3.72 16.88
C GLY A 59 4.02 -5.13 16.61
N LYS A 60 3.64 -6.11 17.44
CA LYS A 60 4.11 -7.50 17.30
C LYS A 60 3.69 -8.17 15.97
N ARG A 61 2.51 -7.82 15.47
CA ARG A 61 1.91 -8.36 14.24
C ARG A 61 1.45 -7.28 13.25
N THR A 62 1.75 -6.01 13.54
CA THR A 62 1.37 -4.90 12.68
C THR A 62 2.49 -3.89 12.60
N CYS A 63 2.72 -3.33 11.43
CA CYS A 63 3.78 -2.38 11.16
C CYS A 63 3.23 -1.25 10.32
N LEU A 64 3.34 -0.01 10.81
CA LEU A 64 3.07 1.17 10.00
C LEU A 64 4.41 1.78 9.59
N ILE A 65 4.72 1.76 8.30
CA ILE A 65 5.98 2.26 7.75
C ILE A 65 5.67 3.46 6.90
N PHE A 66 6.35 4.58 7.17
CA PHE A 66 6.29 5.69 6.24
C PHE A 66 7.37 5.57 5.16
N VAL A 67 6.95 5.55 3.91
CA VAL A 67 7.83 5.36 2.76
C VAL A 67 7.22 6.02 1.52
N LYS A 68 8.06 6.60 0.67
CA LYS A 68 7.63 6.95 -0.68
C LYS A 68 7.59 5.66 -1.50
N LEU A 69 6.42 5.22 -1.95
CA LEU A 69 6.29 3.93 -2.65
C LEU A 69 7.27 3.78 -3.83
N THR A 70 7.55 4.87 -4.56
CA THR A 70 8.50 4.87 -5.68
C THR A 70 9.94 4.56 -5.28
N SER A 71 10.29 4.63 -3.99
CA SER A 71 11.62 4.24 -3.50
C SER A 71 11.70 2.76 -3.13
N ILE A 72 10.61 2.00 -3.11
CA ILE A 72 10.61 0.58 -2.74
C ILE A 72 11.46 -0.28 -3.70
N PRO A 73 11.37 -0.09 -5.04
CA PRO A 73 12.21 -0.86 -5.97
C PRO A 73 13.71 -0.58 -5.81
N GLN A 74 14.06 0.56 -5.21
CA GLN A 74 15.44 0.91 -4.86
C GLN A 74 15.74 0.27 -3.51
N SER A 75 16.80 -0.53 -3.41
CA SER A 75 17.17 -1.40 -2.27
C SER A 75 17.05 -0.84 -0.84
N ILE A 76 16.91 0.48 -0.68
CA ILE A 76 16.53 1.20 0.54
C ILE A 76 15.18 0.72 1.10
N GLY A 77 14.23 0.29 0.26
CA GLY A 77 12.91 -0.21 0.68
C GLY A 77 12.95 -1.47 1.54
N TYR A 78 13.88 -2.40 1.25
CA TYR A 78 13.99 -3.67 1.97
C TYR A 78 14.37 -3.51 3.44
N ALA A 79 15.19 -2.51 3.79
CA ALA A 79 15.56 -2.27 5.19
C ALA A 79 14.34 -1.88 6.04
N ASN A 80 13.37 -1.17 5.45
CA ASN A 80 12.12 -0.82 6.11
C ASN A 80 11.13 -1.99 6.12
N LEU A 81 11.17 -2.82 5.08
CA LEU A 81 10.37 -4.04 4.95
C LEU A 81 11.02 -5.28 5.57
N ALA A 82 12.11 -5.13 6.33
CA ALA A 82 12.97 -6.24 6.76
C ALA A 82 12.27 -7.31 7.63
N ASN A 83 11.05 -7.03 8.10
CA ASN A 83 10.21 -7.99 8.81
C ASN A 83 9.33 -8.85 7.87
N LEU A 84 9.23 -8.51 6.58
CA LEU A 84 8.60 -9.33 5.56
C LEU A 84 9.59 -10.42 5.15
N ASP A 85 9.41 -11.60 5.72
CA ASP A 85 10.21 -12.76 5.42
C ASP A 85 9.67 -13.44 4.13
N PRO A 86 10.47 -13.50 3.04
CA PRO A 86 10.04 -14.05 1.75
C PRO A 86 9.63 -15.52 1.77
N GLN A 87 9.93 -16.26 2.85
CA GLN A 87 9.48 -17.65 2.99
C GLN A 87 7.96 -17.77 3.21
N TYR A 88 7.30 -16.71 3.67
CA TYR A 88 5.85 -16.67 3.83
C TYR A 88 5.19 -16.11 2.57
N GLY A 89 4.00 -16.60 2.25
CA GLY A 89 3.19 -16.04 1.18
C GLY A 89 2.81 -14.58 1.47
N LEU A 90 2.96 -13.71 0.48
CA LEU A 90 2.61 -12.29 0.61
C LEU A 90 1.26 -11.97 -0.05
N PHE A 91 0.38 -11.29 0.67
CA PHE A 91 -0.83 -10.71 0.10
C PHE A 91 -0.68 -9.19 0.04
N ILE A 92 -0.64 -8.63 -1.17
CA ILE A 92 -0.45 -7.21 -1.43
C ILE A 92 -1.77 -6.58 -1.81
N ILE A 93 -2.10 -5.45 -1.19
CA ILE A 93 -3.29 -4.65 -1.50
C ILE A 93 -2.84 -3.28 -1.98
N ALA A 94 -3.23 -2.91 -3.19
CA ALA A 94 -3.15 -1.55 -3.71
C ALA A 94 -4.56 -1.05 -4.03
N GLU A 95 -5.20 -0.43 -3.05
CA GLU A 95 -6.56 0.12 -3.19
C GLU A 95 -6.48 1.64 -3.47
N CYS A 96 -6.74 2.02 -4.73
CA CYS A 96 -6.60 3.39 -5.24
C CYS A 96 -5.23 3.97 -4.90
N VAL A 97 -4.15 3.29 -5.30
CA VAL A 97 -2.78 3.71 -4.98
C VAL A 97 -1.93 3.91 -6.24
N LEU A 98 -1.77 2.87 -7.06
CA LEU A 98 -0.80 2.89 -8.16
C LEU A 98 -1.18 3.89 -9.26
N ILE A 99 -2.46 4.16 -9.45
CA ILE A 99 -2.99 5.14 -10.39
C ILE A 99 -2.45 6.57 -10.20
N TYR A 100 -2.00 6.92 -8.98
CA TYR A 100 -1.42 8.24 -8.67
C TYR A 100 0.07 8.33 -8.96
N LEU A 101 0.71 7.23 -9.35
CA LEU A 101 2.12 7.19 -9.71
C LEU A 101 2.27 7.29 -11.23
N ASP A 102 3.43 7.76 -11.68
CA ASP A 102 3.78 7.64 -13.09
C ASP A 102 3.84 6.14 -13.49
N PRO A 103 3.58 5.82 -14.77
CA PRO A 103 3.52 4.44 -15.23
C PRO A 103 4.79 3.61 -14.99
N GLU A 104 5.98 4.21 -15.01
CA GLU A 104 7.22 3.48 -14.77
C GLU A 104 7.35 3.10 -13.29
N SER A 105 7.04 4.02 -12.39
CA SER A 105 7.02 3.76 -10.95
C SER A 105 6.03 2.67 -10.57
N SER A 106 4.81 2.68 -11.11
CA SER A 106 3.81 1.64 -10.80
C SER A 106 4.26 0.26 -11.27
N ARG A 107 4.74 0.14 -12.53
CA ARG A 107 5.32 -1.10 -13.06
C ARG A 107 6.52 -1.57 -12.24
N ALA A 108 7.41 -0.66 -11.84
CA ALA A 108 8.58 -1.00 -11.05
C ALA A 108 8.21 -1.61 -9.68
N ILE A 109 7.15 -1.12 -9.02
CA ILE A 109 6.64 -1.67 -7.76
C ILE A 109 6.06 -3.07 -7.98
N VAL A 110 5.22 -3.24 -9.01
CA VAL A 110 4.61 -4.53 -9.35
C VAL A 110 5.69 -5.57 -9.66
N GLY A 111 6.68 -5.23 -10.49
CA GLY A 111 7.79 -6.13 -10.82
C GLY A 111 8.77 -6.35 -9.67
N TRP A 112 8.95 -5.39 -8.76
CA TRP A 112 9.75 -5.61 -7.55
C TRP A 112 9.10 -6.68 -6.68
N ALA A 113 7.79 -6.64 -6.51
CA ALA A 113 7.08 -7.58 -5.66
C ALA A 113 7.13 -9.02 -6.20
N SER A 114 6.96 -9.23 -7.51
CA SER A 114 7.10 -10.56 -8.13
C SER A 114 8.51 -11.15 -7.98
N ARG A 115 9.55 -10.31 -8.15
CA ARG A 115 10.95 -10.76 -7.99
C ARG A 115 11.32 -11.05 -6.53
N THR A 116 10.65 -10.38 -5.58
CA THR A 116 11.00 -10.45 -4.16
C THR A 116 10.32 -11.63 -3.47
N PHE A 117 9.06 -11.89 -3.79
CA PHE A 117 8.22 -12.84 -3.07
C PHE A 117 7.82 -14.00 -3.99
N PRO A 118 8.44 -15.19 -3.83
CA PRO A 118 8.16 -16.35 -4.70
C PRO A 118 6.71 -16.84 -4.65
N THR A 119 6.00 -16.55 -3.56
CA THR A 119 4.57 -16.83 -3.41
C THR A 119 3.88 -15.55 -3.00
N ALA A 120 3.13 -14.95 -3.92
CA ALA A 120 2.42 -13.72 -3.64
C ALA A 120 1.08 -13.64 -4.38
N VAL A 121 0.16 -12.86 -3.84
CA VAL A 121 -1.08 -12.45 -4.48
C VAL A 121 -1.12 -10.92 -4.49
N PHE A 122 -1.44 -10.33 -5.63
CA PHE A 122 -1.60 -8.89 -5.77
C PHE A 122 -3.06 -8.55 -6.02
N PHE A 123 -3.66 -7.81 -5.10
CA PHE A 123 -4.99 -7.23 -5.24
C PHE A 123 -4.86 -5.75 -5.63
N LEU A 124 -5.45 -5.38 -6.77
CA LEU A 124 -5.44 -4.02 -7.30
C LEU A 124 -6.88 -3.56 -7.53
N TYR A 125 -7.22 -2.39 -6.99
CA TYR A 125 -8.49 -1.72 -7.22
C TYR A 125 -8.23 -0.26 -7.56
N GLU A 126 -8.59 0.19 -8.76
CA GLU A 126 -8.40 1.58 -9.20
C GLU A 126 -9.24 1.90 -10.45
N GLN A 127 -9.21 3.17 -10.87
CA GLN A 127 -10.03 3.69 -11.97
C GLN A 127 -9.58 3.19 -13.35
N ILE A 128 -10.53 3.08 -14.26
CA ILE A 128 -10.37 2.79 -15.70
C ILE A 128 -11.35 3.66 -16.51
N HIS A 129 -11.27 3.56 -17.84
CA HIS A 129 -12.10 4.26 -18.82
C HIS A 129 -12.02 5.80 -18.74
N PRO A 130 -10.83 6.40 -18.98
CA PRO A 130 -10.66 7.86 -18.91
C PRO A 130 -11.44 8.61 -20.00
N ASP A 131 -11.73 7.97 -21.13
CA ASP A 131 -12.21 8.65 -22.35
C ASP A 131 -13.73 8.74 -22.46
N ASP A 132 -14.48 8.06 -21.58
CA ASP A 132 -15.94 8.20 -21.54
C ASP A 132 -16.35 9.50 -20.82
N ALA A 133 -17.62 9.90 -20.95
CA ALA A 133 -18.11 11.14 -20.37
C ALA A 133 -17.94 11.21 -18.84
N PHE A 134 -18.04 10.07 -18.15
CA PHE A 134 -17.85 9.98 -16.71
C PHE A 134 -16.38 10.08 -16.33
N GLY A 135 -15.51 9.33 -17.01
CA GLY A 135 -14.06 9.34 -16.81
C GLY A 135 -13.46 10.72 -17.03
N GLN A 136 -13.87 11.40 -18.11
CA GLN A 136 -13.45 12.77 -18.39
C GLN A 136 -13.87 13.76 -17.30
N GLN A 137 -15.10 13.63 -16.78
CA GLN A 137 -15.55 14.47 -15.68
C GLN A 137 -14.83 14.14 -14.36
N MET A 138 -14.59 12.86 -14.08
CA MET A 138 -13.85 12.39 -12.92
C MET A 138 -12.42 12.94 -12.91
N ILE A 139 -11.71 12.87 -14.04
CA ILE A 139 -10.33 13.36 -14.16
C ILE A 139 -10.29 14.87 -13.91
N ARG A 140 -11.13 15.66 -14.57
CA ARG A 140 -11.22 17.11 -14.33
C ARG A 140 -11.44 17.44 -12.86
N ASN A 141 -12.40 16.78 -12.21
CA ASN A 141 -12.72 17.01 -10.80
C ASN A 141 -11.56 16.67 -9.84
N LEU A 142 -10.73 15.69 -10.18
CA LEU A 142 -9.58 15.30 -9.37
C LEU A 142 -8.38 16.21 -9.60
N GLU A 143 -8.14 16.61 -10.85
CA GLU A 143 -7.08 17.56 -11.21
C GLU A 143 -7.32 18.95 -10.61
N GLU A 144 -8.56 19.44 -10.60
CA GLU A 144 -8.94 20.69 -9.92
C GLU A 144 -8.61 20.70 -8.42
N ARG A 145 -8.50 19.52 -7.80
CA ARG A 145 -8.12 19.33 -6.39
C ARG A 145 -6.63 19.03 -6.20
N GLY A 146 -5.84 19.04 -7.27
CA GLY A 146 -4.41 18.69 -7.24
C GLY A 146 -4.15 17.19 -7.09
N CYS A 147 -5.10 16.33 -7.45
CA CYS A 147 -5.02 14.88 -7.30
C CYS A 147 -5.03 14.16 -8.66
N ALA A 148 -4.11 14.52 -9.56
CA ALA A 148 -4.05 13.95 -10.90
C ALA A 148 -3.83 12.42 -10.89
N LEU A 149 -4.51 11.71 -11.80
CA LEU A 149 -4.38 10.27 -12.01
C LEU A 149 -3.26 9.99 -13.03
N LEU A 150 -2.00 10.05 -12.58
CA LEU A 150 -0.82 10.01 -13.46
C LEU A 150 -0.73 8.73 -14.33
N GLY A 151 -1.28 7.61 -13.86
CA GLY A 151 -1.24 6.32 -14.58
C GLY A 151 -2.46 6.01 -15.46
N ILE A 152 -3.50 6.85 -15.48
CA ILE A 152 -4.81 6.47 -16.05
C ILE A 152 -4.78 6.21 -17.56
N TYR A 153 -3.99 6.99 -18.31
CA TYR A 153 -3.93 6.86 -19.77
C TYR A 153 -3.00 5.74 -20.24
N ASP A 154 -2.06 5.29 -19.40
CA ASP A 154 -1.18 4.16 -19.71
C ASP A 154 -1.92 2.82 -19.60
N THR A 155 -2.88 2.74 -18.66
CA THR A 155 -3.66 1.53 -18.39
C THR A 155 -5.17 1.83 -18.36
N PRO A 156 -5.75 2.26 -19.50
CA PRO A 156 -7.08 2.87 -19.54
C PRO A 156 -8.24 1.88 -19.47
N THR A 157 -7.99 0.58 -19.54
CA THR A 157 -9.04 -0.46 -19.56
C THR A 157 -8.71 -1.58 -18.59
N LEU A 158 -9.70 -2.40 -18.22
CA LEU A 158 -9.47 -3.60 -17.42
C LEU A 158 -8.39 -4.50 -18.04
N ASN A 159 -8.45 -4.72 -19.35
CA ASN A 159 -7.46 -5.57 -20.01
C ASN A 159 -6.05 -4.96 -20.01
N ALA A 160 -5.94 -3.63 -20.11
CA ALA A 160 -4.66 -2.94 -19.95
C ALA A 160 -4.11 -3.09 -18.52
N LYS A 161 -4.96 -3.01 -17.49
CA LYS A 161 -4.58 -3.26 -16.08
C LYS A 161 -4.10 -4.70 -15.88
N GLU A 162 -4.84 -5.67 -16.40
CA GLU A 162 -4.49 -7.09 -16.31
C GLU A 162 -3.11 -7.38 -16.92
N ARG A 163 -2.77 -6.73 -18.05
CA ARG A 163 -1.50 -6.94 -18.75
C ARG A 163 -0.26 -6.48 -17.98
N ILE A 164 -0.40 -5.52 -17.06
CA ILE A 164 0.71 -5.08 -16.21
C ILE A 164 1.33 -6.27 -15.47
N PHE A 165 0.49 -7.18 -14.96
CA PHE A 165 0.91 -8.29 -14.11
C PHE A 165 1.83 -9.29 -14.82
N PRO A 166 1.42 -9.96 -15.91
CA PRO A 166 2.30 -10.88 -16.63
C PRO A 166 3.53 -10.17 -17.21
N ASP A 167 3.40 -8.92 -17.66
CA ASP A 167 4.53 -8.12 -18.15
C ASP A 167 5.56 -7.81 -17.05
N GLN A 168 5.15 -7.90 -15.78
CA GLN A 168 6.00 -7.71 -14.60
C GLN A 168 6.29 -9.01 -13.84
N GLY A 169 5.99 -10.17 -14.41
CA GLY A 169 6.38 -11.49 -13.87
C GLY A 169 5.44 -12.07 -12.82
N TRP A 170 4.16 -11.71 -12.86
CA TRP A 170 3.09 -12.34 -12.07
C TRP A 170 2.38 -13.47 -12.82
#